data_AF-A0A379WUS6-F1
#
_entry.id   AF-A0A379WUS6-F1
#
_cell.length_a   1.000
_cell.length_b   1.000
_cell.length_c   1.000
_cell.angle_alpha   90.00
_cell.angle_beta   90.00
_cell.angle_gamma   90.00
#
_symmetry.space_group_name_H-M   'P 1'
#
loop_
_entity.id
_entity.type
_entity.pdbx_description
1 polymer ?
#
loop_
_entity_poly.entity_id
_entity_poly.type
_entity_poly.pdbx_seq_one_letter_code
_entity_poly.pdbx_strand_id
1 'polypeptide(L)'
;MVEIIPVSTTLELQAADESHVPALHQLVLKNKAWLQQSLDWPQYVTSQEETRKHVQGNMLLHQRGYAKMYLIFCQNEMAGVLSFNAIEPINKAAYIGYWLDESSRDKG
;
A
#
# COMPACT_ATOMS: atom_id res chain seq x y z
N MET A 1 2.71 18.10 0.39
CA MET A 1 3.81 17.38 1.05
C MET A 1 3.24 16.03 1.45
N VAL A 2 3.85 14.93 1.02
CA VAL A 2 3.35 13.58 1.34
C VAL A 2 3.62 13.31 2.83
N GLU A 3 2.63 12.74 3.53
CA GLU A 3 2.79 12.34 4.94
C GLU A 3 3.78 11.19 5.05
N ILE A 4 4.76 11.31 5.95
CA ILE A 4 5.80 10.29 6.17
C ILE A 4 5.81 9.88 7.64
N ILE A 5 5.82 8.56 7.89
CA ILE A 5 6.07 7.98 9.20
C ILE A 5 7.45 7.31 9.16
N PRO A 6 8.47 7.85 9.85
CA PRO A 6 9.77 7.23 9.94
C PRO A 6 9.67 5.92 10.75
N VAL A 7 10.29 4.85 10.26
CA VAL A 7 10.34 3.54 10.94
C VAL A 7 11.75 3.23 11.43
N SER A 8 12.76 3.41 10.57
CA SER A 8 14.18 3.23 10.91
C SER A 8 15.07 4.12 10.05
N THR A 9 16.40 3.95 10.12
CA THR A 9 17.35 4.62 9.22
C THR A 9 17.21 4.21 7.76
N THR A 10 16.56 3.07 7.48
CA THR A 10 16.41 2.52 6.13
C THR A 10 14.96 2.32 5.72
N LEU A 11 14.00 2.50 6.64
CA LEU A 11 12.58 2.24 6.42
C LEU A 11 11.73 3.44 6.76
N GLU A 12 10.78 3.73 5.88
CA GLU A 12 9.75 4.73 6.09
C GLU A 12 8.43 4.29 5.45
N LEU A 13 7.34 4.81 5.99
CA LEU A 13 6.00 4.68 5.43
C LEU A 13 5.62 6.02 4.82
N GLN A 14 5.29 6.03 3.53
CA GLN A 14 4.78 7.23 2.86
C GLN A 14 3.30 7.05 2.58
N ALA A 15 2.46 8.05 2.89
CA ALA A 15 1.06 7.99 2.51
C ALA A 15 0.93 7.87 0.98
N ALA A 16 0.02 7.01 0.53
CA ALA A 16 -0.21 6.82 -0.90
C ALA A 16 -0.59 8.14 -1.58
N ASP A 17 -0.07 8.35 -2.79
CA ASP A 17 -0.22 9.56 -3.59
C ASP A 17 -0.26 9.16 -5.08
N GLU A 18 -0.80 10.02 -5.94
CA GLU A 18 -0.88 9.76 -7.38
C GLU A 18 0.50 9.51 -8.01
N SER A 19 1.57 10.17 -7.54
CA SER A 19 2.92 9.97 -8.05
C SER A 19 3.42 8.53 -7.90
N HIS A 20 2.85 7.78 -6.94
CA HIS A 20 3.24 6.40 -6.66
C HIS A 20 2.58 5.38 -7.57
N VAL A 21 1.48 5.74 -8.25
CA VAL A 21 0.68 4.81 -9.06
C VAL A 21 1.50 4.00 -10.07
N PRO A 22 2.42 4.59 -10.86
CA PRO A 22 3.21 3.82 -11.82
C PRO A 22 4.05 2.73 -11.14
N ALA A 23 4.78 3.08 -10.07
CA ALA A 23 5.64 2.16 -9.35
C ALA A 23 4.84 1.07 -8.62
N LEU A 24 3.74 1.46 -7.95
CA LEU A 24 2.84 0.53 -7.28
C LEU A 24 2.22 -0.47 -8.26
N HIS A 25 1.76 -0.01 -9.42
CA HIS A 25 1.18 -0.90 -10.43
C HIS A 25 2.20 -1.94 -10.91
N GLN A 26 3.42 -1.50 -11.22
CA GLN A 26 4.50 -2.42 -11.62
C GLN A 26 4.85 -3.40 -10.51
N LEU A 27 4.89 -2.95 -9.25
CA LEU A 27 5.17 -3.82 -8.10
C LEU A 27 4.09 -4.90 -7.92
N VAL A 28 2.82 -4.53 -8.10
CA VAL A 28 1.70 -5.49 -8.07
C VAL A 28 1.80 -6.49 -9.22
N LEU A 29 2.09 -6.05 -10.44
CA LEU A 29 2.25 -6.95 -11.59
C LEU A 29 3.42 -7.93 -11.40
N LYS A 30 4.57 -7.42 -10.92
CA LYS A 30 5.75 -8.24 -10.56
C LYS A 30 5.39 -9.35 -9.58
N ASN A 31 4.57 -9.03 -8.58
CA ASN A 31 4.22 -9.95 -7.50
C ASN A 31 2.89 -10.69 -7.71
N LYS A 32 2.19 -10.49 -8.85
CA LYS A 32 0.79 -10.94 -9.03
C LYS A 32 0.61 -12.44 -8.77
N ALA A 33 1.44 -13.28 -9.39
CA ALA A 33 1.34 -14.73 -9.26
C ALA A 33 1.61 -15.21 -7.83
N TRP A 34 2.53 -14.55 -7.12
CA TRP A 34 2.86 -14.86 -5.73
C TRP A 34 1.75 -14.40 -4.78
N LEU A 35 1.26 -13.16 -4.92
CA LEU A 35 0.18 -12.60 -4.12
C LEU A 35 -1.11 -13.43 -4.25
N GLN A 36 -1.40 -13.96 -5.44
CA GLN A 36 -2.57 -14.81 -5.70
C GLN A 36 -2.62 -16.10 -4.88
N GLN A 37 -1.49 -16.54 -4.31
CA GLN A 37 -1.46 -17.71 -3.44
C GLN A 37 -2.10 -17.44 -2.06
N SER A 38 -2.20 -16.16 -1.66
CA SER A 38 -2.68 -15.74 -0.33
C SER A 38 -3.81 -14.71 -0.39
N LEU A 39 -3.99 -14.03 -1.52
CA LEU A 39 -4.91 -12.91 -1.68
C LEU A 39 -5.74 -13.08 -2.96
N ASP A 40 -7.04 -12.80 -2.87
CA ASP A 40 -7.96 -12.92 -3.99
C ASP A 40 -7.86 -11.72 -4.96
N TRP A 41 -7.69 -10.50 -4.44
CA TRP A 41 -7.75 -9.26 -5.23
C TRP A 41 -6.74 -9.10 -6.39
N PRO A 42 -5.49 -9.63 -6.36
CA PRO A 42 -4.51 -9.34 -7.40
C PRO A 42 -4.94 -9.81 -8.79
N GLN A 43 -5.83 -10.80 -8.87
CA GLN A 43 -6.36 -11.28 -10.15
C GLN A 43 -7.14 -10.20 -10.92
N TYR A 44 -7.78 -9.28 -10.22
CA TYR A 44 -8.60 -8.20 -10.78
C TYR A 44 -7.78 -6.99 -11.24
N VAL A 45 -6.48 -6.97 -10.97
CA VAL A 45 -5.59 -5.88 -11.42
C VAL A 45 -5.25 -6.06 -12.89
N THR A 46 -5.69 -5.11 -13.71
CA THR A 46 -5.58 -5.15 -15.18
C THR A 46 -4.77 -4.01 -15.75
N SER A 47 -5.08 -2.76 -15.37
CA SER A 47 -4.46 -1.56 -15.93
C SER A 47 -3.98 -0.60 -14.84
N GLN A 48 -3.00 0.23 -15.21
CA GLN A 48 -2.52 1.31 -14.36
C GLN A 48 -3.63 2.32 -14.03
N GLU A 49 -4.60 2.52 -14.93
CA GLU A 49 -5.75 3.38 -14.70
C GLU A 49 -6.67 2.85 -13.59
N GLU A 50 -6.95 1.55 -13.56
CA GLU A 50 -7.72 0.96 -12.45
C GLU A 50 -6.97 1.04 -11.12
N THR A 51 -5.64 0.89 -11.16
CA THR A 51 -4.79 1.11 -9.98
C THR A 51 -4.86 2.56 -9.51
N ARG A 52 -4.84 3.53 -10.44
CA ARG A 52 -5.00 4.96 -10.15
C ARG A 52 -6.31 5.26 -9.43
N LYS A 53 -7.43 4.75 -9.95
CA LYS A 53 -8.75 4.92 -9.31
C LYS A 53 -8.78 4.37 -7.89
N HIS A 54 -8.18 3.19 -7.68
CA HIS A 54 -8.10 2.58 -6.35
C HIS A 54 -7.26 3.44 -5.38
N VAL A 55 -6.11 3.96 -5.83
CA VAL A 55 -5.27 4.86 -5.03
C VAL A 55 -6.00 6.16 -4.71
N GLN A 56 -6.65 6.80 -5.68
CA GLN A 56 -7.44 8.03 -5.46
C GLN A 56 -8.57 7.83 -4.44
N GLY A 57 -9.28 6.70 -4.52
CA GLY A 57 -10.29 6.34 -3.53
C GLY A 57 -9.70 6.18 -2.12
N ASN A 58 -8.56 5.50 -2.00
CA ASN A 58 -7.86 5.35 -0.73
C ASN A 58 -7.30 6.69 -0.20
N MET A 59 -6.83 7.59 -1.05
CA MET A 59 -6.40 8.93 -0.66
C MET A 59 -7.54 9.71 0.00
N LEU A 60 -8.75 9.65 -0.58
CA LEU A 60 -9.93 10.29 0.00
C LEU A 60 -10.30 9.70 1.37
N LEU A 61 -10.30 8.37 1.49
CA LEU A 61 -10.57 7.70 2.76
C LEU A 61 -9.48 7.97 3.81
N HIS A 62 -8.22 8.05 3.37
CA HIS A 62 -7.05 8.42 4.18
C HIS A 62 -7.22 9.80 4.80
N GLN A 63 -7.58 10.79 3.98
CA GLN A 63 -7.82 12.16 4.42
C GLN A 63 -9.01 12.26 5.38
N ARG A 64 -10.05 11.44 5.17
CA ARG A 64 -11.25 11.40 6.03
C ARG A 64 -11.10 10.55 7.29
N GLY A 65 -10.00 9.79 7.43
CA GLY A 65 -9.75 8.94 8.60
C GLY A 65 -10.58 7.66 8.66
N TYR A 66 -11.12 7.19 7.54
CA TYR A 66 -11.89 5.93 7.46
C TYR A 66 -11.09 4.73 6.95
N ALA A 67 -9.94 4.99 6.35
CA ALA A 67 -8.93 4.00 6.01
C ALA A 67 -7.56 4.68 6.07
N LYS A 68 -6.48 3.93 5.98
CA LYS A 68 -5.14 4.46 5.73
C LYS A 68 -4.44 3.54 4.75
N MET A 69 -3.74 4.13 3.79
CA MET A 69 -2.88 3.41 2.86
C MET A 69 -1.51 4.06 2.89
N TYR A 70 -0.52 3.29 3.33
CA TYR A 70 0.88 3.66 3.32
C TYR A 70 1.66 2.71 2.42
N LEU A 71 2.64 3.27 1.72
CA LEU A 71 3.62 2.57 0.92
C LEU A 71 4.88 2.40 1.74
N ILE A 72 5.40 1.18 1.78
CA ILE A 72 6.62 0.86 2.51
C ILE A 72 7.79 1.18 1.59
N PHE A 73 8.69 2.04 2.04
CA PHE A 73 9.95 2.31 1.35
C PHE A 73 11.12 1.77 2.15
N CYS A 74 11.97 0.98 1.49
CA CYS A 74 13.22 0.47 2.03
C CYS A 74 14.38 1.00 1.17
N GLN A 75 15.28 1.80 1.75
CA GLN A 75 16.38 2.44 1.02
C GLN A 75 15.91 3.16 -0.25
N ASN A 76 14.81 3.92 -0.13
CA ASN A 76 14.13 4.66 -1.21
C ASN A 76 13.50 3.79 -2.31
N GLU A 77 13.43 2.47 -2.14
CA GLU A 77 12.72 1.55 -3.05
C GLU A 77 11.37 1.14 -2.46
N MET A 78 10.30 1.15 -3.28
CA MET A 78 8.98 0.71 -2.85
C MET A 78 8.98 -0.81 -2.63
N ALA A 79 8.79 -1.23 -1.39
CA ALA A 79 8.91 -2.61 -0.94
C ALA A 79 7.57 -3.27 -0.59
N GLY A 80 6.46 -2.53 -0.57
CA GLY A 80 5.15 -3.09 -0.26
C GLY A 80 4.12 -2.05 0.17
N VAL A 81 3.03 -2.53 0.75
CA VAL A 81 1.91 -1.73 1.23
C VAL A 81 1.55 -2.15 2.65
N LEU A 82 1.31 -1.17 3.51
CA LEU A 82 0.68 -1.33 4.82
C LEU A 82 -0.56 -0.44 4.88
N SER A 83 -1.70 -1.02 5.26
CA SER A 83 -2.97 -0.31 5.31
C SER A 83 -3.74 -0.57 6.61
N PHE A 84 -4.55 0.41 6.97
CA PHE A 84 -5.78 0.16 7.71
C PHE A 84 -6.91 0.11 6.67
N ASN A 85 -7.37 -1.09 6.31
CA ASN A 85 -8.41 -1.31 5.31
C ASN A 85 -9.72 -0.59 5.68
N ALA A 86 -10.01 -0.53 6.97
CA ALA A 86 -11.08 0.24 7.55
C ALA A 86 -10.68 0.73 8.95
N ILE A 87 -11.18 1.90 9.32
CA ILE A 87 -11.10 2.48 10.66
C ILE A 87 -12.52 2.71 11.14
N GLU A 88 -12.81 2.32 12.37
CA GLU A 88 -14.05 2.59 13.08
C GLU A 88 -13.80 3.69 14.12
N PRO A 89 -14.06 4.98 13.81
CA PRO A 89 -13.63 6.08 14.67
C PRO A 89 -14.24 6.06 16.07
N ILE A 90 -15.50 5.63 16.18
CA ILE A 90 -16.22 5.53 17.46
C ILE A 90 -15.56 4.48 18.35
N ASN A 91 -15.22 3.32 17.79
CA ASN A 91 -14.64 2.20 18.52
C ASN A 91 -13.12 2.31 18.68
N LYS A 92 -12.49 3.28 18.00
CA LYS A 92 -11.02 3.40 17.89
C LYS A 92 -10.35 2.11 17.43
N ALA A 93 -11.02 1.37 16.54
CA ALA A 93 -10.56 0.12 15.97
C ALA A 93 -10.13 0.31 14.51
N ALA A 94 -9.17 -0.49 14.07
CA ALA A 94 -8.70 -0.50 12.69
C ALA A 94 -8.33 -1.92 12.25
N TYR A 95 -8.57 -2.22 10.97
CA TYR A 95 -8.30 -3.53 10.39
C TYR A 95 -7.06 -3.46 9.52
N ILE A 96 -6.01 -4.16 9.92
CA ILE A 96 -4.72 -4.12 9.24
C ILE A 96 -4.75 -4.99 7.98
N GLY A 97 -4.23 -4.47 6.89
CA GLY A 97 -3.85 -5.22 5.69
C GLY A 97 -2.40 -4.90 5.31
N TYR A 98 -1.67 -5.88 4.79
CA TYR A 98 -0.32 -5.65 4.29
C TYR A 98 0.10 -6.69 3.26
N TRP A 99 1.08 -6.33 2.44
CA TRP A 99 1.85 -7.24 1.61
C TRP A 99 3.21 -6.63 1.31
N LEU A 100 4.20 -7.49 1.06
CA LEU A 100 5.56 -7.09 0.69
C LEU A 100 5.89 -7.64 -0.69
N ASP A 101 6.77 -6.95 -1.38
CA ASP A 101 7.46 -7.51 -2.54
C ASP A 101 8.18 -8.81 -2.15
N GLU A 102 8.06 -9.85 -2.98
CA GLU A 102 8.60 -11.17 -2.68
C GLU A 102 10.12 -11.13 -2.45
N SER A 103 10.86 -10.31 -3.22
CA SER A 103 12.31 -10.11 -3.03
C SER A 103 12.68 -9.27 -1.80
N SER A 104 11.69 -8.69 -1.11
CA SER A 104 11.87 -7.90 0.09
C SER A 104 11.48 -8.64 1.37
N ARG A 105 11.14 -9.94 1.28
CA ARG A 105 10.87 -10.80 2.44
C ARG A 105 12.15 -11.07 3.25
N ASP A 106 11.97 -11.45 4.52
CA ASP A 106 13.02 -11.86 5.47
C ASP A 106 14.06 -10.80 5.86
N LYS A 107 13.70 -9.51 5.71
CA LYS A 107 14.52 -8.35 6.12
C LYS A 107 14.03 -7.66 7.40
N GLY A 108 13.11 -8.30 8.14
CA GLY A 108 12.48 -7.79 9.35
C GLY A 108 11.92 -8.89 10.23
#